data_AF-A0A3Q2QD41-F1
#
_entry.id   AF-A0A3Q2QD41-F1
#
_cell.length_a   1.000
_cell.length_b   1.000
_cell.length_c   1.000
_cell.angle_alpha   90.00
_cell.angle_beta   90.00
_cell.angle_gamma   90.00
#
_symmetry.space_group_name_H-M   'P 1'
#
loop_
_entity.id
_entity.type
_entity.pdbx_description
1 polymer ?
#
loop_
_entity_poly.entity_id
_entity_poly.type
_entity_poly.pdbx_seq_one_letter_code
_entity_poly.pdbx_strand_id
1 'polypeptide(L)'
;MDSARECICCQEIGLVVKMEEAREEMDGEIPGCITDHPGMEAVCLNVWTLQVAWSQYKQQYRGKAFEGPTHSKYRHIPYRQFVRWCWDYLGKDTRVVIPLCAVSCVRAHFPTPGHEEDFTFRGHLPLKNAY
;
A
#
# COMPACT_ATOMS: atom_id res chain seq x y z
N MET A 1 4.68 -9.30 14.01
CA MET A 1 4.60 -10.44 13.07
C MET A 1 3.37 -10.27 12.23
N ASP A 2 3.53 -10.24 10.91
CA ASP A 2 2.39 -10.34 9.99
C ASP A 2 1.81 -11.76 10.11
N SER A 3 0.48 -11.86 10.19
CA SER A 3 -0.20 -13.15 10.33
C SER A 3 -0.16 -13.92 9.00
N ALA A 4 -0.37 -15.25 9.03
CA ALA A 4 -0.39 -16.05 7.79
C ALA A 4 -1.40 -15.54 6.73
N ARG A 5 -2.44 -14.82 7.16
CA ARG A 5 -3.44 -14.17 6.28
C ARG A 5 -2.90 -12.94 5.55
N GLU A 6 -1.80 -12.37 6.01
CA GLU A 6 -1.14 -11.18 5.46
C GLU A 6 0.11 -11.56 4.64
N CYS A 7 0.51 -12.83 4.68
CA CYS A 7 1.64 -13.39 3.93
C CYS A 7 1.21 -13.92 2.56
N ILE A 8 0.57 -13.07 1.75
CA ILE A 8 0.10 -13.42 0.40
C ILE A 8 1.08 -12.85 -0.64
N CYS A 9 1.45 -13.64 -1.65
CA CYS A 9 2.27 -13.19 -2.77
C CYS A 9 1.48 -12.30 -3.74
N CYS A 10 2.13 -11.34 -4.39
CA CYS A 10 1.50 -10.54 -5.46
C CYS A 10 0.94 -11.40 -6.60
N GLN A 11 1.58 -12.53 -6.89
CA GLN A 11 1.15 -13.50 -7.90
C GLN A 11 -0.14 -14.27 -7.54
N GLU A 12 -0.53 -14.27 -6.26
CA GLU A 12 -1.77 -14.91 -5.80
C GLU A 12 -2.99 -13.97 -5.91
N ILE A 13 -2.77 -12.69 -6.22
CA ILE A 13 -3.82 -11.68 -6.30
C ILE A 13 -4.03 -11.31 -7.77
N GLY A 14 -5.05 -11.88 -8.41
CA GLY A 14 -5.26 -11.71 -9.85
C GLY A 14 -5.40 -10.26 -10.34
N LEU A 15 -5.85 -9.32 -9.49
CA LEU A 15 -5.84 -7.89 -9.84
C LEU A 15 -4.43 -7.29 -9.84
N VAL A 16 -3.57 -7.71 -8.92
CA VAL A 16 -2.17 -7.25 -8.87
C VAL A 16 -1.39 -7.80 -10.06
N VAL A 17 -1.59 -9.07 -10.42
CA VAL A 17 -1.01 -9.68 -11.63
C VAL A 17 -1.40 -8.90 -12.88
N LYS A 18 -2.67 -8.54 -13.02
CA LYS A 18 -3.11 -7.70 -14.14
C LYS A 18 -2.38 -6.35 -14.20
N MET A 19 -2.12 -5.73 -13.06
CA MET A 19 -1.38 -4.45 -13.04
C MET A 19 0.09 -4.62 -13.41
N GLU A 20 0.70 -5.74 -13.03
CA GLU A 20 2.06 -6.08 -13.40
C GLU A 20 2.20 -6.29 -14.91
N GLU A 21 1.20 -6.93 -15.52
CA GLU A 21 1.11 -7.15 -16.97
C GLU A 21 0.73 -5.88 -17.76
N ALA A 22 0.01 -4.93 -17.14
CA ALA A 22 -0.54 -3.73 -17.77
C ALA A 22 0.48 -2.63 -18.11
N ARG A 23 1.71 -2.98 -18.48
CA ARG A 23 2.65 -2.03 -19.09
C ARG A 23 2.13 -1.65 -20.49
N GLU A 24 1.38 -0.57 -20.60
CA GLU A 24 0.87 -0.14 -21.91
C GLU A 24 1.98 0.17 -22.92
N GLU A 25 3.18 0.63 -22.52
CA GLU A 25 4.14 1.19 -23.50
C GLU A 25 5.63 1.12 -23.11
N MET A 26 6.15 0.01 -22.56
CA MET A 26 7.61 -0.12 -22.37
C MET A 26 8.13 -1.49 -22.82
N ASP A 27 8.87 -1.49 -23.94
CA ASP A 27 9.66 -2.61 -24.45
C ASP A 27 10.47 -3.24 -23.29
N GLY A 28 10.06 -4.43 -22.86
CA GLY A 28 10.72 -5.12 -21.74
C GLY A 28 9.98 -6.38 -21.30
N GLU A 29 10.69 -7.21 -20.55
CA GLU A 29 10.16 -8.42 -19.93
C GLU A 29 9.14 -8.06 -18.84
N ILE A 30 8.07 -8.86 -18.74
CA ILE A 30 7.08 -8.72 -17.67
C ILE A 30 7.80 -8.99 -16.34
N PRO A 31 7.69 -8.09 -15.34
CA PRO A 31 8.28 -8.33 -14.04
C PRO A 31 7.78 -9.65 -13.44
N GLY A 32 8.60 -10.31 -12.61
CA GLY A 32 8.16 -11.47 -11.82
C GLY A 32 7.57 -11.08 -10.46
N CYS A 33 7.67 -9.80 -10.09
CA CYS A 33 7.07 -9.24 -8.89
C CYS A 33 6.59 -7.80 -9.12
N ILE A 34 5.42 -7.45 -8.58
CA ILE A 34 4.87 -6.08 -8.61
C ILE A 34 5.82 -5.02 -8.05
N THR A 35 6.77 -5.39 -7.18
CA THR A 35 7.75 -4.44 -6.62
C THR A 35 8.77 -3.98 -7.65
N ASP A 36 8.99 -4.77 -8.70
CA ASP A 36 9.90 -4.47 -9.79
C ASP A 36 9.20 -3.69 -10.92
N HIS A 37 7.87 -3.59 -10.84
CA HIS A 37 7.08 -2.76 -11.74
C HIS A 37 7.40 -1.26 -11.48
N PRO A 38 7.68 -0.44 -12.51
CA PRO A 38 8.04 0.98 -12.34
C PRO A 38 6.95 1.81 -11.62
N GLY A 39 5.69 1.36 -11.73
CA GLY A 39 4.57 1.91 -10.98
C GLY A 39 4.74 1.83 -9.46
N MET A 40 5.48 0.84 -8.93
CA MET A 40 5.76 0.76 -7.50
C MET A 40 6.52 2.00 -7.01
N GLU A 41 7.60 2.38 -7.70
CA GLU A 41 8.35 3.60 -7.40
C GLU A 41 7.48 4.83 -7.61
N ALA A 42 6.88 4.96 -8.78
CA ALA A 42 6.13 6.16 -9.17
C ALA A 42 4.92 6.46 -8.27
N VAL A 43 4.21 5.42 -7.83
CA VAL A 43 2.94 5.54 -7.10
C VAL A 43 3.12 5.41 -5.59
N CYS A 44 4.00 4.50 -5.14
CA CYS A 44 4.05 4.10 -3.73
C CYS A 44 5.29 4.58 -2.98
N LEU A 45 6.42 4.84 -3.66
CA LEU A 45 7.68 5.18 -3.00
C LEU A 45 8.11 6.64 -3.23
N ASN A 46 7.72 7.24 -4.36
CA ASN A 46 8.06 8.62 -4.68
C ASN A 46 7.44 9.62 -3.68
N VAL A 47 8.30 10.30 -2.92
CA VAL A 47 7.89 11.23 -1.86
C VAL A 47 6.99 12.36 -2.37
N TRP A 48 7.23 12.88 -3.57
CA TRP A 48 6.43 13.97 -4.16
C TRP A 48 5.02 13.49 -4.51
N THR A 49 4.90 12.30 -5.11
CA THR A 49 3.59 11.66 -5.33
C THR A 49 2.84 11.47 -4.02
N LEU A 50 3.53 11.00 -2.98
CA LEU A 50 2.93 10.76 -1.66
C LEU A 50 2.47 12.06 -0.97
N GLN A 51 3.18 13.18 -1.16
CA GLN A 51 2.75 14.49 -0.63
C GLN A 51 1.45 14.97 -1.27
N VAL A 52 1.32 14.80 -2.60
CA VAL A 52 0.07 15.12 -3.32
C VAL A 52 -1.05 14.20 -2.88
N ALA A 53 -0.79 12.89 -2.83
CA ALA A 53 -1.72 11.87 -2.34
C ALA A 53 -2.22 12.16 -0.92
N TRP A 54 -1.34 12.62 -0.04
CA TRP A 54 -1.71 13.04 1.32
C TRP A 54 -2.68 14.22 1.31
N SER A 55 -2.42 15.22 0.47
CA SER A 55 -3.28 16.39 0.34
C SER A 55 -4.67 16.01 -0.16
N GLN A 56 -4.74 15.13 -1.17
CA GLN A 56 -6.01 14.57 -1.67
C GLN A 56 -6.75 13.76 -0.59
N TYR A 57 -6.02 12.93 0.17
CA TYR A 57 -6.60 12.17 1.28
C TYR A 57 -7.23 13.09 2.33
N LYS A 58 -6.54 14.17 2.73
CA LYS A 58 -7.11 15.17 3.65
C LYS A 58 -8.36 15.85 3.08
N GLN A 59 -8.38 16.17 1.78
CA GLN A 59 -9.55 16.76 1.15
C GLN A 59 -10.75 15.80 1.14
N GLN A 60 -10.50 14.52 0.84
CA GLN A 60 -11.54 13.50 0.79
C GLN A 60 -12.15 13.21 2.17
N TYR A 61 -11.33 13.12 3.20
CA TYR A 61 -11.77 12.73 4.55
C TYR A 61 -12.00 13.91 5.50
N ARG A 62 -11.60 15.14 5.13
CA ARG A 62 -11.73 16.37 5.92
C ARG A 62 -11.32 16.13 7.38
N GLY A 63 -12.13 16.55 8.35
CA GLY A 63 -11.88 16.36 9.79
C GLY A 63 -11.89 14.89 10.29
N LYS A 64 -11.96 13.90 9.39
CA LYS A 64 -11.80 12.47 9.70
C LYS A 64 -10.51 11.88 9.09
N ALA A 65 -9.66 12.72 8.50
CA ALA A 65 -8.36 12.29 8.03
C ALA A 65 -7.50 11.78 9.20
N PHE A 66 -6.67 10.78 8.95
CA PHE A 66 -5.69 10.30 9.92
C PHE A 66 -4.80 11.45 10.43
N GLU A 67 -4.68 11.60 11.75
CA GLU A 67 -3.86 12.65 12.39
C GLU A 67 -2.61 12.10 13.10
N GLY A 68 -2.30 10.81 12.92
CA GLY A 68 -1.17 10.20 13.63
C GLY A 68 0.21 10.74 13.25
N PRO A 69 1.27 10.24 13.91
CA PRO A 69 2.65 10.73 13.73
C PRO A 69 3.10 10.72 12.27
N THR A 70 3.96 11.67 11.89
CA THR A 70 4.39 11.88 10.50
C THR A 70 4.99 10.62 9.85
N HIS A 71 5.75 9.82 10.59
CA HIS A 71 6.30 8.55 10.09
C HIS A 71 5.21 7.51 9.77
N SER A 72 4.09 7.51 10.50
CA SER A 72 2.94 6.65 10.20
C SER A 72 2.20 7.09 8.94
N LYS A 73 2.29 8.38 8.55
CA LYS A 73 1.71 8.91 7.31
C LYS A 73 2.42 8.35 6.07
N TYR A 74 3.76 8.32 6.12
CA TYR A 74 4.59 7.81 5.04
C TYR A 74 4.49 6.30 4.80
N ARG A 75 3.77 5.55 5.64
CA ARG A 75 3.42 4.15 5.37
C ARG A 75 1.96 3.97 4.99
N HIS A 76 1.07 4.67 5.68
CA HIS A 76 -0.37 4.58 5.44
C HIS A 76 -0.76 5.05 4.03
N ILE A 77 -0.13 6.11 3.52
CA ILE A 77 -0.45 6.65 2.19
C ILE A 77 0.05 5.76 1.05
N PRO A 78 1.28 5.24 1.06
CA PRO A 78 1.70 4.22 0.09
C PRO A 78 0.75 3.02 0.03
N TYR A 79 0.34 2.48 1.18
CA TYR A 79 -0.60 1.36 1.20
C TYR A 79 -1.93 1.70 0.53
N ARG A 80 -2.48 2.89 0.80
CA ARG A 80 -3.70 3.33 0.12
C ARG A 80 -3.49 3.58 -1.36
N GLN A 81 -2.34 4.13 -1.77
CA GLN A 81 -2.01 4.37 -3.17
C GLN A 81 -1.86 3.06 -3.93
N PHE A 82 -1.17 2.06 -3.36
CA PHE A 82 -1.08 0.72 -3.93
C PHE A 82 -2.46 0.11 -4.17
N VAL A 83 -3.34 0.18 -3.16
CA VAL A 83 -4.70 -0.32 -3.28
C VAL A 83 -5.50 0.43 -4.34
N ARG A 84 -5.37 1.75 -4.43
CA ARG A 84 -6.00 2.54 -5.51
C ARG A 84 -5.44 2.17 -6.88
N TRP A 85 -4.16 1.91 -6.97
CA TRP A 85 -3.54 1.56 -8.24
C TRP A 85 -4.09 0.23 -8.76
N CYS A 86 -4.20 -0.80 -7.91
CA CYS A 86 -4.63 -2.13 -8.34
C CYS A 86 -6.15 -2.38 -8.32
N TRP A 87 -6.92 -1.65 -7.50
CA TRP A 87 -8.37 -1.81 -7.36
C TRP A 87 -9.18 -0.56 -7.72
N ASP A 88 -8.53 0.51 -8.17
CA ASP A 88 -9.13 1.83 -8.43
C ASP A 88 -9.86 2.38 -7.19
N TYR A 89 -11.19 2.20 -7.13
CA TYR A 89 -12.02 2.63 -6.02
C TYR A 89 -12.51 1.45 -5.18
N LEU A 90 -12.16 1.48 -3.89
CA LEU A 90 -12.78 0.62 -2.88
C LEU A 90 -13.75 1.43 -2.01
N GLY A 91 -14.94 0.84 -1.79
CA GLY A 91 -15.92 1.37 -0.84
C GLY A 91 -15.40 1.38 0.60
N LYS A 92 -16.08 2.14 1.46
CA LYS A 92 -15.67 2.35 2.87
C LYS A 92 -15.54 1.03 3.66
N ASP A 93 -16.39 0.06 3.34
CA ASP A 93 -16.51 -1.23 4.02
C ASP A 93 -15.94 -2.38 3.19
N THR A 94 -15.06 -2.07 2.23
CA THR A 94 -14.30 -3.08 1.50
C THR A 94 -12.84 -2.96 1.89
N ARG A 95 -12.29 -4.03 2.47
CA ARG A 95 -10.86 -4.14 2.75
C ARG A 95 -10.26 -5.26 1.93
N VAL A 96 -9.06 -5.01 1.42
CA VAL A 96 -8.25 -5.97 0.68
C VAL A 96 -6.94 -6.19 1.42
N VAL A 97 -6.32 -7.34 1.18
CA VAL A 97 -4.98 -7.64 1.67
C VAL A 97 -3.98 -7.13 0.62
N ILE A 98 -2.97 -6.39 1.08
CA ILE A 98 -1.84 -5.96 0.25
C ILE A 98 -0.82 -7.11 0.28
N PRO A 99 -0.22 -7.50 -0.87
CA PRO A 99 0.74 -8.58 -0.88
C PRO A 99 1.98 -8.26 -0.06
N LEU A 100 2.58 -9.29 0.54
CA LEU A 100 3.69 -9.15 1.49
C LEU A 100 4.92 -8.49 0.86
N CYS A 101 5.19 -8.75 -0.42
CA CYS A 101 6.30 -8.11 -1.14
C CYS A 101 6.14 -6.58 -1.18
N ALA A 102 4.95 -6.07 -1.51
CA ALA A 102 4.65 -4.65 -1.53
C ALA A 102 4.69 -4.04 -0.11
N VAL A 103 4.14 -4.73 0.89
CA VAL A 103 4.21 -4.30 2.29
C VAL A 103 5.66 -4.17 2.76
N SER A 104 6.47 -5.19 2.49
CA SER A 104 7.89 -5.26 2.88
C SER A 104 8.70 -4.17 2.20
N CYS A 105 8.49 -3.96 0.90
CA CYS A 105 9.12 -2.90 0.12
C CYS A 105 8.84 -1.51 0.72
N VAL A 106 7.57 -1.19 1.01
CA VAL A 106 7.20 0.09 1.64
C VAL A 106 7.82 0.25 3.04
N ARG A 107 7.84 -0.83 3.85
CA ARG A 107 8.43 -0.78 5.20
C ARG A 107 9.94 -0.55 5.16
N ALA A 108 10.64 -1.17 4.22
CA ALA A 108 12.07 -0.97 4.01
C ALA A 108 12.37 0.46 3.53
N HIS A 109 11.55 1.01 2.64
CA HIS A 109 11.72 2.37 2.14
C HIS A 109 11.40 3.45 3.19
N PHE A 110 10.40 3.21 4.04
CA PHE A 110 10.01 4.11 5.13
C PHE A 110 10.18 3.44 6.49
N PRO A 111 11.40 3.36 7.04
CA PRO A 111 11.66 2.74 8.34
C PRO A 111 11.04 3.54 9.50
N THR A 112 10.86 2.88 10.64
CA THR A 112 10.26 3.49 11.84
C THR A 112 11.34 4.27 12.56
N PRO A 113 11.04 5.44 13.13
CA PRO A 113 11.97 6.10 14.03
C PRO A 113 12.02 5.31 15.35
N GLY A 114 13.02 4.43 15.51
CA GLY A 114 13.25 3.63 16.72
C GLY A 114 13.58 2.15 16.43
N HIS A 115 13.89 1.39 17.48
CA HIS A 115 14.07 -0.07 17.40
C HIS A 115 12.75 -0.73 16.96
N GLU A 116 12.81 -1.70 16.04
CA GLU A 116 11.64 -2.39 15.47
C GLU A 116 10.75 -3.07 16.54
N GLU A 117 11.32 -3.34 17.71
CA GLU A 117 10.69 -4.04 18.85
C GLU A 117 9.62 -3.19 19.56
N ASP A 118 9.70 -1.85 19.52
CA ASP A 118 8.73 -0.96 20.16
C ASP A 118 7.49 -0.69 19.28
N PHE A 119 7.52 -1.12 18.02
CA PHE A 119 6.45 -0.87 17.05
C PHE A 119 5.82 -2.17 16.55
N THR A 120 4.80 -2.65 17.25
CA THR A 120 3.87 -3.62 16.66
C THR A 120 3.10 -3.00 15.50
N PHE A 121 3.42 -3.42 14.28
CA PHE A 121 2.62 -3.13 13.10
C PHE A 121 1.20 -3.65 13.29
N ARG A 122 0.21 -2.77 13.25
CA ARG A 122 -1.19 -3.20 13.11
C ARG A 122 -1.36 -3.61 11.64
N GLY A 123 -1.42 -4.92 11.41
CA GLY A 123 -1.70 -5.49 10.09
C GLY A 123 -3.11 -5.17 9.59
N HIS A 124 -3.59 -5.95 8.63
CA HIS A 124 -4.95 -5.93 8.13
C HIS A 124 -5.95 -6.10 9.29
N LEU A 125 -6.58 -4.99 9.69
CA LEU A 125 -7.67 -5.03 10.65
C LEU A 125 -8.94 -5.45 9.89
N PRO A 126 -9.52 -6.64 10.18
CA PRO A 126 -10.82 -6.98 9.64
C PRO A 126 -11.83 -5.91 10.07
N LEU A 127 -12.83 -5.65 9.23
CA LEU A 127 -13.95 -4.82 9.65
C LEU A 127 -14.54 -5.47 10.90
N LYS A 128 -14.64 -4.71 12.00
CA LYS A 128 -15.45 -5.15 13.12
C LYS A 128 -16.84 -5.34 12.55
N ASN A 129 -17.34 -6.57 12.54
CA ASN A 129 -18.74 -6.85 12.25
C ASN A 129 -19.56 -5.87 13.08
N ALA A 130 -20.26 -4.94 12.43
CA ALA A 130 -21.31 -4.20 13.08
C ALA A 130 -22.35 -5.24 13.48
N TYR A 131 -22.59 -5.33 14.79
CA TYR A 131 -23.62 -6.18 15.39
C TYR A 131 -24.98 -5.94 14.75
#